data_AF-A0A6A5EY13-F1
#
_entry.id   AF-A0A6A5EY13-F1
#
_cell.length_a   1.000
_cell.length_b   1.000
_cell.length_c   1.000
_cell.angle_alpha   90.00
_cell.angle_beta   90.00
_cell.angle_gamma   90.00
#
_symmetry.space_group_name_H-M   'P 1'
#
loop_
_entity.id
_entity.type
_entity.pdbx_description
1 polymer ?
#
loop_
_entity_poly.entity_id
_entity_poly.type
_entity_poly.pdbx_seq_one_letter_code
_entity_poly.pdbx_strand_id
1 'polypeptide(L)'
;MEEGCGETIYMVGMGSDGGDWGLDERDMEASAATVRSMCEQVDADLITLRERNEAAGLVRDYLIRRRVGELDFLEVRVAVVGNVDAGKSTLLGVLTHGELDNGRGFARQKLFRHKHEMESGRTSSVGNDILGFDQEGQVVNKPDSHGGSLDWTKICEKSSKVITFIDLAGHEKYLKTTVFGMTGHLPDFCMLMVGSNAGIVGMTKEHLGLALALNVPVFVVVTKIDMCPANILQETLKLLQRLLKSPAVAGRSLSWMCPIFQISNVTGENMDLLKMFLNLLSSRTSYRDDQPAEFQMSAPTPSGYSDQ
;
A
#
# COMPACT_ATOMS: atom_id res chain seq x y z
N MET A 1 0.49 -19.03 -10.56
CA MET A 1 -0.65 -18.18 -10.17
C MET A 1 -1.26 -18.60 -8.84
N GLU A 2 -1.45 -19.89 -8.59
CA GLU A 2 -1.99 -20.39 -7.30
C GLU A 2 -1.10 -19.99 -6.10
N GLU A 3 0.22 -20.14 -6.20
CA GLU A 3 1.15 -19.75 -5.12
C GLU A 3 1.23 -18.24 -4.89
N GLY A 4 0.85 -17.42 -5.88
CA GLY A 4 0.92 -15.96 -5.83
C GLY A 4 -0.43 -15.28 -5.61
N CYS A 5 -1.44 -16.03 -5.15
CA CYS A 5 -2.80 -15.54 -4.93
C CYS A 5 -3.39 -14.78 -6.14
N GLY A 6 -3.11 -15.28 -7.36
CA GLY A 6 -3.60 -14.68 -8.60
C GLY A 6 -2.65 -13.68 -9.27
N GLU A 7 -1.50 -13.37 -8.69
CA GLU A 7 -0.50 -12.47 -9.28
C GLU A 7 0.89 -13.09 -9.33
N THR A 8 1.69 -12.76 -10.35
CA THR A 8 3.11 -13.16 -10.42
C THR A 8 3.92 -12.21 -11.30
N ILE A 9 5.20 -12.04 -10.99
CA ILE A 9 6.13 -11.26 -11.82
C ILE A 9 6.88 -12.23 -12.72
N TYR A 10 6.84 -11.98 -14.02
CA TYR A 10 7.54 -12.77 -15.03
C TYR A 10 8.55 -11.89 -15.76
N MET A 11 9.80 -12.35 -15.85
CA MET A 11 10.88 -11.62 -16.51
C MET A 11 11.22 -12.28 -17.85
N VAL A 12 11.28 -11.47 -18.90
CA VAL A 12 11.66 -11.89 -20.25
C VAL A 12 13.04 -11.30 -20.57
N GLY A 13 13.95 -12.14 -21.07
CA GLY A 13 15.31 -11.75 -21.42
C GLY A 13 16.36 -11.98 -20.33
N MET A 14 16.00 -12.64 -19.22
CA MET A 14 16.96 -13.14 -18.22
C MET A 14 17.03 -14.67 -18.25
N GLY A 15 18.25 -15.20 -18.34
CA GLY A 15 18.55 -16.63 -18.22
C GLY A 15 18.99 -17.02 -16.81
N SER A 16 18.95 -18.32 -16.50
CA SER A 16 19.39 -18.87 -15.21
C SER A 16 20.88 -19.22 -15.17
N ASP A 17 21.58 -19.00 -16.27
CA ASP A 17 22.88 -19.54 -16.64
C ASP A 17 24.05 -18.55 -16.50
N GLY A 18 23.78 -17.35 -15.97
CA GLY A 18 24.83 -16.39 -15.58
C GLY A 18 25.64 -15.80 -16.74
N GLY A 19 25.18 -15.94 -17.99
CA GLY A 19 25.73 -15.26 -19.17
C GLY A 19 25.31 -13.79 -19.28
N ASP A 20 25.67 -13.13 -20.39
CA ASP A 20 25.14 -11.79 -20.69
C ASP A 20 23.64 -11.90 -21.06
N TRP A 21 22.83 -11.04 -20.44
CA TRP A 21 21.36 -11.10 -20.54
C TRP A 21 20.81 -10.01 -21.45
N GLY A 22 19.67 -10.30 -22.07
CA GLY A 22 18.95 -9.40 -22.96
C GLY A 22 18.56 -10.05 -24.28
N LEU A 23 17.47 -9.57 -24.85
CA LEU A 23 16.99 -9.94 -26.18
C LEU A 23 17.04 -8.71 -27.09
N ASP A 24 17.20 -8.93 -28.39
CA ASP A 24 16.95 -7.84 -29.33
C ASP A 24 15.45 -7.48 -29.38
N GLU A 25 15.12 -6.37 -30.04
CA GLU A 25 13.75 -5.86 -30.08
C GLU A 25 12.76 -6.85 -30.72
N ARG A 26 13.20 -7.61 -31.73
CA ARG A 26 12.35 -8.57 -32.45
C ARG A 26 12.07 -9.79 -31.59
N ASP A 27 13.10 -10.34 -30.96
CA ASP A 27 13.00 -11.49 -30.08
C ASP A 27 12.23 -11.15 -28.80
N MET A 28 12.37 -9.91 -28.31
CA MET A 28 11.58 -9.40 -27.18
C MET A 28 10.09 -9.31 -27.53
N GLU A 29 9.74 -8.77 -28.71
CA GLU A 29 8.35 -8.73 -29.17
C GLU A 29 7.75 -10.12 -29.37
N ALA A 30 8.51 -11.05 -29.97
CA ALA A 30 8.06 -12.44 -30.16
C ALA A 30 7.87 -13.16 -28.81
N SER A 31 8.77 -12.93 -27.85
CA SER A 31 8.67 -13.48 -26.50
C SER A 31 7.46 -12.89 -25.75
N ALA A 32 7.26 -11.57 -25.82
CA ALA A 32 6.11 -10.91 -25.22
C ALA A 32 4.77 -11.39 -25.82
N ALA A 33 4.72 -11.62 -27.13
CA ALA A 33 3.54 -12.18 -27.80
C ALA A 33 3.26 -13.63 -27.33
N THR A 34 4.30 -14.43 -27.13
CA THR A 34 4.20 -15.79 -26.60
C THR A 34 3.64 -15.77 -25.16
N VAL A 35 4.20 -14.94 -24.29
CA VAL A 35 3.71 -14.79 -22.90
C VAL A 35 2.27 -14.29 -22.88
N ARG A 36 1.90 -13.33 -23.75
CA ARG A 36 0.53 -12.85 -23.89
C ARG A 36 -0.43 -13.98 -24.27
N SER A 37 -0.07 -14.81 -25.26
CA SER A 37 -0.88 -15.97 -25.65
C SER A 37 -1.03 -16.99 -24.51
N MET A 38 0.02 -17.21 -23.72
CA MET A 38 -0.07 -18.05 -22.51
C MET A 38 -1.02 -17.45 -21.47
N CYS A 39 -0.98 -16.13 -21.28
CA CYS A 39 -1.86 -15.42 -20.35
C CYS A 39 -3.34 -15.52 -20.77
N GLU A 40 -3.65 -15.43 -22.07
CA GLU A 40 -5.00 -15.63 -22.60
C GLU A 40 -5.53 -17.05 -22.32
N GLN A 41 -4.69 -18.08 -22.37
CA GLN A 41 -5.09 -19.47 -22.10
C GLN A 41 -5.45 -19.73 -20.63
N VAL A 42 -4.92 -18.90 -19.72
CA VAL A 42 -5.14 -19.02 -18.27
C VAL A 42 -5.99 -17.89 -17.70
N ASP A 43 -6.67 -17.14 -18.58
CA ASP A 43 -7.53 -16.00 -18.27
C ASP A 43 -6.82 -14.96 -17.38
N ALA A 44 -5.70 -14.44 -17.87
CA ALA A 44 -4.87 -13.46 -17.16
C ALA A 44 -4.45 -12.29 -18.06
N ASP A 45 -4.23 -11.14 -17.43
CA ASP A 45 -3.69 -9.94 -18.03
C ASP A 45 -2.17 -9.86 -17.89
N LEU A 46 -1.53 -9.30 -18.91
CA LEU A 46 -0.09 -9.08 -18.97
C LEU A 46 0.22 -7.58 -18.93
N ILE A 47 0.70 -7.12 -17.78
CA ILE A 47 1.00 -5.71 -17.51
C ILE A 47 2.51 -5.51 -17.60
N THR A 48 2.96 -4.54 -18.38
CA THR A 48 4.40 -4.22 -18.47
C THR A 48 4.78 -3.34 -17.28
N LEU A 49 5.71 -3.80 -16.43
CA LEU A 49 6.16 -3.05 -15.26
C LEU A 49 7.33 -2.13 -15.58
N ARG A 50 8.37 -2.67 -16.22
CA ARG A 50 9.56 -1.93 -16.60
C ARG A 50 10.30 -2.62 -17.74
N GLU A 51 11.06 -1.81 -18.46
CA GLU A 51 12.02 -2.23 -19.47
C GLU A 51 13.41 -1.71 -19.09
N ARG A 52 14.43 -2.54 -19.25
CA ARG A 52 15.83 -2.18 -19.03
C ARG A 52 16.70 -2.67 -20.18
N ASN A 53 17.73 -1.89 -20.51
CA ASN A 53 18.78 -2.31 -21.41
C ASN A 53 19.91 -2.93 -20.58
N GLU A 54 20.24 -4.18 -20.88
CA GLU A 54 21.35 -4.94 -20.32
C GLU A 54 22.42 -5.18 -21.39
N ALA A 55 23.53 -5.83 -21.01
CA ALA A 55 24.70 -6.01 -21.87
C ALA A 55 24.40 -6.70 -23.22
N ALA A 56 23.48 -7.66 -23.27
CA ALA A 56 23.11 -8.37 -24.49
C ALA A 56 21.76 -7.93 -25.09
N GLY A 57 21.09 -6.92 -24.55
CA GLY A 57 19.84 -6.38 -25.11
C GLY A 57 18.79 -6.01 -24.07
N LEU A 58 17.53 -6.04 -24.46
CA LEU A 58 16.38 -5.66 -23.65
C LEU A 58 15.99 -6.76 -22.66
N VAL A 59 15.61 -6.35 -21.46
CA VAL A 59 14.93 -7.17 -20.47
C VAL A 59 13.65 -6.48 -20.05
N ARG A 60 12.54 -7.21 -20.04
CA ARG A 60 11.22 -6.69 -19.64
C ARG A 60 10.68 -7.49 -18.46
N ASP A 61 10.21 -6.77 -17.45
CA ASP A 61 9.49 -7.36 -16.33
C ASP A 61 8.00 -7.13 -16.53
N TYR A 62 7.22 -8.20 -16.41
CA TYR A 62 5.77 -8.20 -16.54
C TYR A 62 5.13 -8.61 -15.23
N LEU A 63 4.01 -7.97 -14.89
CA LEU A 63 3.06 -8.47 -13.90
C LEU A 63 1.99 -9.24 -14.65
N ILE A 64 1.86 -10.52 -14.32
CA ILE A 64 0.75 -11.35 -14.78
C ILE A 64 -0.29 -11.38 -13.66
N ARG A 65 -1.51 -10.95 -13.97
CA ARG A 65 -2.64 -10.88 -13.03
C ARG A 65 -3.79 -11.71 -13.57
N ARG A 66 -4.31 -12.64 -12.76
CA ARG A 66 -5.52 -13.41 -13.09
C ARG A 66 -6.69 -12.45 -13.28
N ARG A 67 -7.47 -12.64 -14.35
CA ARG A 67 -8.74 -11.95 -14.54
C ARG A 67 -9.74 -12.42 -13.50
N VAL A 68 -10.47 -11.45 -12.99
CA VAL A 68 -11.58 -11.62 -12.07
C VAL A 68 -12.85 -11.31 -12.84
N GLY A 69 -13.98 -11.91 -12.46
CA GLY A 69 -15.25 -11.62 -13.13
C GLY A 69 -15.62 -10.14 -13.04
N GLU A 70 -16.54 -9.67 -13.89
CA GLU A 70 -16.94 -8.24 -13.95
C GLU A 70 -17.45 -7.66 -12.62
N LEU A 71 -17.81 -8.51 -11.65
CA LEU A 71 -18.31 -8.13 -10.33
C LEU A 71 -17.32 -8.44 -9.19
N ASP A 72 -16.07 -8.80 -9.51
CA ASP A 72 -15.07 -9.24 -8.53
C ASP A 72 -13.74 -8.50 -8.73
N PHE A 73 -12.94 -8.41 -7.66
CA PHE A 73 -11.64 -7.74 -7.66
C PHE A 73 -10.67 -8.38 -6.68
N LEU A 74 -9.37 -8.29 -6.97
CA LEU A 74 -8.36 -8.68 -5.99
C LEU A 74 -8.30 -7.63 -4.88
N GLU A 75 -8.59 -8.01 -3.63
CA GLU A 75 -8.45 -7.12 -2.47
C GLU A 75 -7.13 -7.36 -1.74
N VAL A 76 -6.45 -6.26 -1.37
CA VAL A 76 -5.32 -6.29 -0.42
C VAL A 76 -5.56 -5.26 0.68
N ARG A 77 -5.46 -5.70 1.93
CA ARG A 77 -5.71 -4.86 3.10
C ARG A 77 -4.41 -4.33 3.68
N VAL A 78 -4.30 -3.01 3.77
CA VAL A 78 -3.11 -2.32 4.26
C VAL A 78 -3.45 -1.50 5.48
N ALA A 79 -2.95 -1.91 6.65
CA ALA A 79 -3.07 -1.12 7.86
C ALA A 79 -2.09 0.05 7.86
N VAL A 80 -2.58 1.26 8.06
CA VAL A 80 -1.78 2.49 8.09
C VAL A 80 -1.54 2.91 9.53
N VAL A 81 -0.28 2.79 9.97
CA VAL A 81 0.11 3.06 11.36
C VAL A 81 1.28 4.03 11.43
N GLY A 82 1.45 4.70 12.57
CA GLY A 82 2.55 5.63 12.79
C GLY A 82 2.20 6.69 13.81
N ASN A 83 3.19 7.43 14.28
CA ASN A 83 2.97 8.46 15.30
C ASN A 83 1.99 9.56 14.87
N VAL A 84 1.50 10.35 15.82
CA VAL A 84 0.78 11.61 15.54
C VAL A 84 1.62 12.48 14.60
N ASP A 85 0.95 13.14 13.64
CA ASP A 85 1.57 14.03 12.65
C ASP A 85 2.54 13.39 11.65
N ALA A 86 2.68 12.06 11.61
CA ALA A 86 3.44 11.33 10.58
C ALA A 86 2.86 11.46 9.16
N GLY A 87 1.68 12.06 9.00
CA GLY A 87 1.04 12.31 7.71
C GLY A 87 0.13 11.20 7.20
N LYS A 88 -0.37 10.32 8.07
CA LYS A 88 -1.26 9.18 7.74
C LYS A 88 -2.47 9.56 6.89
N SER A 89 -3.41 10.27 7.49
CA SER A 89 -4.63 10.69 6.79
C SER A 89 -4.36 11.70 5.66
N THR A 90 -3.23 12.43 5.71
CA THR A 90 -2.81 13.28 4.59
C THR A 90 -2.43 12.43 3.38
N LEU A 91 -1.61 11.39 3.56
CA LEU A 91 -1.22 10.48 2.48
C LEU A 91 -2.43 9.75 1.92
N LEU A 92 -3.31 9.23 2.79
CA LEU A 92 -4.53 8.56 2.35
C LEU A 92 -5.40 9.52 1.53
N GLY A 93 -5.57 10.77 1.95
CA GLY A 93 -6.33 11.76 1.19
C GLY A 93 -5.74 12.00 -0.20
N VAL A 94 -4.41 12.09 -0.31
CA VAL A 94 -3.71 12.25 -1.59
C VAL A 94 -3.87 11.03 -2.49
N LEU A 95 -3.71 9.82 -1.94
CA LEU A 95 -3.82 8.58 -2.70
C LEU A 95 -5.26 8.36 -3.19
N THR A 96 -6.25 8.54 -2.32
CA THR A 96 -7.65 8.19 -2.65
C THR A 96 -8.37 9.25 -3.46
N HIS A 97 -8.00 10.54 -3.35
CA HIS A 97 -8.65 11.62 -4.09
C HIS A 97 -7.83 12.15 -5.27
N GLY A 98 -6.57 11.72 -5.42
CA GLY A 98 -5.71 12.10 -6.54
C GLY A 98 -5.24 13.56 -6.54
N GLU A 99 -5.43 14.28 -5.43
CA GLU A 99 -5.03 15.69 -5.28
C GLU A 99 -3.92 15.82 -4.24
N LEU A 100 -2.87 16.59 -4.55
CA LEU A 100 -1.78 16.87 -3.62
C LEU A 100 -2.24 17.73 -2.44
N ASP A 101 -1.56 17.58 -1.30
CA ASP A 101 -1.83 18.40 -0.12
C ASP A 101 -1.26 19.81 -0.31
N ASN A 102 -1.98 20.82 0.17
CA ASN A 102 -1.53 22.22 0.10
C ASN A 102 -0.57 22.60 1.26
N GLY A 103 -0.05 21.63 2.00
CA GLY A 103 0.79 21.83 3.18
C GLY A 103 0.03 22.30 4.43
N ARG A 104 -1.28 22.54 4.32
CA ARG A 104 -2.17 22.91 5.45
C ARG A 104 -3.14 21.79 5.82
N GLY A 105 -2.96 20.59 5.26
CA GLY A 105 -3.80 19.43 5.55
C GLY A 105 -5.14 19.46 4.84
N PHE A 106 -5.22 20.05 3.65
CA PHE A 106 -6.39 19.99 2.78
C PHE A 106 -6.77 18.55 2.42
N ALA A 107 -5.78 17.69 2.13
CA ALA A 107 -6.05 16.30 1.75
C ALA A 107 -6.70 15.50 2.88
N ARG A 108 -6.25 15.67 4.13
CA ARG A 108 -6.81 14.93 5.29
C ARG A 108 -8.19 15.39 5.71
N GLN A 109 -8.59 16.63 5.40
CA GLN A 109 -9.93 17.13 5.73
C GLN A 109 -11.03 16.31 5.05
N LYS A 110 -10.74 15.73 3.87
CA LYS A 110 -11.65 14.87 3.12
C LYS A 110 -11.90 13.52 3.80
N LEU A 111 -11.07 13.13 4.75
CA LEU A 111 -11.16 11.83 5.45
C LEU A 111 -11.77 11.93 6.85
N PHE A 112 -11.92 13.14 7.40
CA PHE A 112 -12.46 13.31 8.74
C PHE A 112 -13.96 13.01 8.77
N ARG A 113 -14.34 12.12 9.69
CA ARG A 113 -15.73 11.63 9.81
C ARG A 113 -16.48 12.31 10.95
N HIS A 114 -15.75 12.80 11.95
CA HIS A 114 -16.36 13.39 13.15
C HIS A 114 -15.97 14.85 13.34
N LYS A 115 -16.88 15.63 13.94
CA LYS A 115 -16.69 17.07 14.19
C LYS A 115 -15.42 17.35 15.00
N HIS A 116 -15.11 16.54 16.02
CA HIS A 116 -13.90 16.71 16.82
C HIS A 116 -12.61 16.40 16.06
N GLU A 117 -12.66 15.60 14.97
CA GLU A 117 -11.50 15.38 14.09
C GLU A 117 -11.23 16.62 13.23
N MET A 118 -12.29 17.29 12.77
CA MET A 118 -12.18 18.56 12.04
C MET A 118 -11.63 19.68 12.94
N GLU A 119 -12.07 19.73 14.19
CA GLU A 119 -11.62 20.72 15.17
C GLU A 119 -10.19 20.48 15.64
N SER A 120 -9.83 19.22 15.93
CA SER A 120 -8.50 18.86 16.44
C SER A 120 -7.45 18.63 15.34
N GLY A 121 -7.90 18.39 14.10
CA GLY A 121 -7.05 17.98 12.99
C GLY A 121 -6.46 16.58 13.15
N ARG A 122 -7.05 15.72 13.98
CA ARG A 122 -6.53 14.38 14.34
C ARG A 122 -7.59 13.30 14.17
N THR A 123 -7.19 12.18 13.60
CA THR A 123 -8.01 10.96 13.47
C THR A 123 -8.16 10.25 14.82
N SER A 124 -9.39 9.84 15.12
CA SER A 124 -9.80 9.29 16.41
C SER A 124 -10.44 7.90 16.31
N SER A 125 -10.91 7.52 15.12
CA SER A 125 -11.56 6.24 14.83
C SER A 125 -10.80 5.44 13.76
N VAL A 126 -11.16 4.16 13.63
CA VAL A 126 -10.67 3.33 12.51
C VAL A 126 -11.44 3.75 11.25
N GLY A 127 -10.71 4.16 10.23
CA GLY A 127 -11.26 4.51 8.92
C GLY A 127 -10.93 3.47 7.87
N ASN A 128 -11.83 3.27 6.91
CA ASN A 128 -11.53 2.51 5.70
C ASN A 128 -11.58 3.43 4.50
N ASP A 129 -10.59 3.34 3.62
CA ASP A 129 -10.49 4.11 2.38
C ASP A 129 -9.88 3.23 1.30
N ILE A 130 -10.29 3.38 0.04
CA ILE A 130 -9.91 2.47 -1.04
C ILE A 130 -9.12 3.16 -2.16
N LEU A 131 -8.18 2.43 -2.75
CA LEU A 131 -7.45 2.79 -3.95
C LEU A 131 -7.57 1.67 -4.98
N GLY A 132 -8.22 1.96 -6.10
CA GLY A 132 -8.44 1.02 -7.19
C GLY A 132 -7.40 1.12 -8.30
N PHE A 133 -7.03 -0.02 -8.86
CA PHE A 133 -6.18 -0.17 -10.03
C PHE A 133 -6.93 -0.90 -11.14
N ASP A 134 -6.89 -0.38 -12.38
CA ASP A 134 -7.43 -1.06 -13.57
C ASP A 134 -6.54 -2.22 -14.03
N GLN A 135 -6.87 -2.81 -15.18
CA GLN A 135 -6.14 -3.95 -15.75
C GLN A 135 -4.74 -3.55 -16.22
N GLU A 136 -4.51 -2.28 -16.51
CA GLU A 136 -3.21 -1.72 -16.90
C GLU A 136 -2.36 -1.28 -15.69
N GLY A 137 -2.93 -1.35 -14.48
CA GLY A 137 -2.28 -0.93 -13.24
C GLY A 137 -2.32 0.58 -12.98
N GLN A 138 -3.21 1.31 -13.64
CA GLN A 138 -3.44 2.74 -13.42
C GLN A 138 -4.49 2.97 -12.35
N VAL A 139 -4.38 4.08 -11.63
CA VAL A 139 -5.33 4.45 -10.57
C VAL A 139 -6.66 4.90 -11.17
N VAL A 140 -7.76 4.28 -10.72
CA VAL A 140 -9.12 4.60 -11.22
C VAL A 140 -9.88 5.60 -10.34
N ASN A 141 -9.36 5.91 -9.15
CA ASN A 141 -9.94 6.88 -8.23
C ASN A 141 -10.10 8.25 -8.91
N LYS A 142 -11.34 8.61 -9.20
CA LYS A 142 -11.71 9.92 -9.78
C LYS A 142 -12.79 10.53 -8.89
N PRO A 143 -12.49 11.61 -8.15
CA PRO A 143 -13.53 12.29 -7.37
C PRO A 143 -14.60 12.86 -8.31
N ASP A 144 -15.87 12.73 -7.93
CA ASP A 144 -16.98 13.26 -8.73
C ASP A 144 -16.88 14.79 -8.82
N SER A 145 -17.05 15.32 -10.04
CA SER A 145 -16.87 16.75 -10.35
C SER A 145 -17.82 17.69 -9.59
N HIS A 146 -18.90 17.16 -9.00
CA HIS A 146 -19.96 17.93 -8.35
C HIS A 146 -19.92 17.92 -6.81
N GLY A 147 -19.03 17.15 -6.18
CA GLY A 147 -19.07 17.02 -4.72
C GLY A 147 -17.82 16.51 -4.04
N GLY A 148 -16.78 16.09 -4.79
CA GLY A 148 -15.54 15.59 -4.21
C GLY A 148 -15.66 14.31 -3.39
N SER A 149 -16.86 13.74 -3.26
CA SER A 149 -17.11 12.45 -2.63
C SER A 149 -16.66 11.33 -3.55
N LEU A 150 -15.99 10.33 -2.99
CA LEU A 150 -15.61 9.11 -3.68
C LEU A 150 -16.79 8.14 -3.68
N ASP A 151 -17.18 7.69 -4.87
CA ASP A 151 -18.14 6.60 -5.03
C ASP A 151 -17.38 5.27 -5.08
N TRP A 152 -17.43 4.52 -3.97
CA TRP A 152 -16.70 3.27 -3.85
C TRP A 152 -17.20 2.21 -4.84
N THR A 153 -18.48 2.24 -5.20
CA THR A 153 -19.04 1.30 -6.16
C THR A 153 -18.42 1.50 -7.54
N LYS A 154 -18.36 2.75 -8.02
CA LYS A 154 -17.70 3.07 -9.30
C LYS A 154 -16.21 2.73 -9.33
N ILE A 155 -15.53 2.85 -8.19
CA ILE A 155 -14.11 2.50 -8.07
C ILE A 155 -13.97 0.98 -8.21
N CYS A 156 -14.74 0.20 -7.46
CA CYS A 156 -14.70 -1.26 -7.52
C CYS A 156 -15.05 -1.79 -8.92
N GLU A 157 -16.10 -1.27 -9.56
CA GLU A 157 -16.52 -1.67 -10.92
C GLU A 157 -15.43 -1.47 -11.99
N LYS A 158 -14.53 -0.51 -11.78
CA LYS A 158 -13.43 -0.20 -12.72
C LYS A 158 -12.10 -0.83 -12.32
N SER A 159 -12.05 -1.49 -11.17
CA SER A 159 -10.80 -2.00 -10.60
C SER A 159 -10.64 -3.48 -10.89
N SER A 160 -9.49 -3.87 -11.42
CA SER A 160 -9.03 -5.27 -11.36
C SER A 160 -8.48 -5.62 -9.98
N LYS A 161 -8.04 -4.60 -9.23
CA LYS A 161 -7.46 -4.73 -7.89
C LYS A 161 -7.80 -3.52 -7.02
N VAL A 162 -8.10 -3.75 -5.76
CA VAL A 162 -8.41 -2.72 -4.76
C VAL A 162 -7.47 -2.87 -3.57
N ILE A 163 -6.84 -1.77 -3.18
CA ILE A 163 -6.13 -1.64 -1.92
C ILE A 163 -7.09 -1.00 -0.91
N THR A 164 -7.45 -1.75 0.13
CA THR A 164 -8.24 -1.26 1.25
C THR A 164 -7.30 -0.79 2.35
N PHE A 165 -7.26 0.51 2.59
CA PHE A 165 -6.51 1.10 3.68
C PHE A 165 -7.33 1.10 4.96
N ILE A 166 -6.71 0.65 6.05
CA ILE A 166 -7.26 0.73 7.40
C ILE A 166 -6.52 1.87 8.11
N ASP A 167 -7.10 3.07 8.15
CA ASP A 167 -6.52 4.24 8.83
C ASP A 167 -6.63 4.06 10.35
N LEU A 168 -5.48 3.96 11.02
CA LEU A 168 -5.39 3.74 12.45
C LEU A 168 -4.87 4.98 13.16
N ALA A 169 -5.46 5.28 14.32
CA ALA A 169 -5.14 6.47 15.09
C ALA A 169 -3.67 6.47 15.57
N GLY A 170 -3.00 7.62 15.45
CA GLY A 170 -1.58 7.73 15.77
C GLY A 170 -1.22 8.03 17.23
N HIS A 171 -2.22 8.33 18.06
CA HIS A 171 -2.01 8.79 19.43
C HIS A 171 -2.12 7.63 20.42
N GLU A 172 -1.26 7.60 21.43
CA GLU A 172 -1.25 6.60 22.52
C GLU A 172 -2.63 6.33 23.17
N LYS A 173 -3.48 7.37 23.29
CA LYS A 173 -4.83 7.25 23.85
C LYS A 173 -5.74 6.31 23.05
N TYR A 174 -5.43 6.13 21.76
CA TYR A 174 -6.20 5.31 20.83
C TYR A 174 -5.46 4.00 20.47
N LEU A 175 -4.48 3.57 21.27
CA LEU A 175 -3.78 2.31 21.05
C LEU A 175 -4.75 1.11 21.06
N LYS A 176 -5.76 1.11 21.95
CA LYS A 176 -6.80 0.06 21.97
C LYS A 176 -7.56 -0.02 20.64
N THR A 177 -7.92 1.13 20.07
CA THR A 177 -8.56 1.25 18.76
C THR A 177 -7.64 0.71 17.65
N THR A 178 -6.34 0.98 17.75
CA THR A 178 -5.33 0.49 16.79
C THR A 178 -5.18 -1.03 16.85
N VAL A 179 -5.12 -1.59 18.07
CA VAL A 179 -5.08 -3.05 18.28
C VAL A 179 -6.34 -3.69 17.70
N PHE A 180 -7.53 -3.15 18.01
CA PHE A 180 -8.78 -3.64 17.46
C PHE A 180 -8.81 -3.57 15.94
N GLY A 181 -8.32 -2.48 15.33
CA GLY A 181 -8.23 -2.36 13.89
C GLY A 181 -7.31 -3.40 13.25
N MET A 182 -6.14 -3.63 13.83
CA MET A 182 -5.17 -4.63 13.36
C MET A 182 -5.67 -6.07 13.51
N THR A 183 -6.34 -6.40 14.62
CA THR A 183 -6.86 -7.77 14.84
C THR A 183 -8.21 -8.01 14.15
N GLY A 184 -9.01 -6.95 14.04
CA GLY A 184 -10.39 -7.00 13.56
C GLY A 184 -10.56 -6.77 12.06
N HIS A 185 -9.53 -6.32 11.35
CA HIS A 185 -9.57 -6.21 9.89
C HIS A 185 -8.57 -7.14 9.17
N LEU A 186 -7.69 -7.82 9.94
CA LEU A 186 -6.69 -8.78 9.46
C LEU A 186 -5.92 -8.25 8.23
N PRO A 187 -5.11 -7.20 8.39
CA PRO A 187 -4.38 -6.61 7.28
C PRO A 187 -3.33 -7.56 6.70
N ASP A 188 -3.21 -7.62 5.37
CA ASP A 188 -2.15 -8.35 4.68
C ASP A 188 -0.79 -7.66 4.85
N PHE A 189 -0.78 -6.33 4.91
CA PHE A 189 0.43 -5.53 5.09
C PHE A 189 0.22 -4.38 6.07
N CYS A 190 1.32 -3.92 6.66
CA CYS A 190 1.35 -2.76 7.52
C CYS A 190 2.23 -1.66 6.88
N MET A 191 1.63 -0.52 6.59
CA MET A 191 2.32 0.69 6.16
C MET A 191 2.72 1.50 7.40
N LEU A 192 4.00 1.46 7.77
CA LEU A 192 4.53 2.25 8.88
C LEU A 192 4.94 3.64 8.38
N MET A 193 4.20 4.65 8.80
CA MET A 193 4.42 6.04 8.44
C MET A 193 5.30 6.78 9.44
N VAL A 194 6.29 7.47 8.91
CA VAL A 194 7.30 8.21 9.69
C VAL A 194 7.48 9.60 9.08
N GLY A 195 7.41 10.65 9.90
CA GLY A 195 7.76 11.99 9.41
C GLY A 195 9.28 12.14 9.30
N SER A 196 9.77 12.63 8.16
CA SER A 196 11.21 12.86 7.88
C SER A 196 11.94 13.64 8.99
N ASN A 197 11.32 14.71 9.48
CA ASN A 197 11.86 15.60 10.53
C ASN A 197 11.74 15.02 11.94
N ALA A 198 10.67 14.26 12.21
CA ALA A 198 10.40 13.75 13.55
C ALA A 198 11.14 12.42 13.82
N GLY A 199 11.36 11.62 12.79
CA GLY A 199 11.98 10.31 12.91
C GLY A 199 11.17 9.33 13.75
N ILE A 200 11.86 8.47 14.48
CA ILE A 200 11.26 7.39 15.27
C ILE A 200 10.87 7.93 16.65
N VAL A 201 9.62 8.37 16.79
CA VAL A 201 9.09 9.00 18.00
C VAL A 201 7.71 8.45 18.38
N GLY A 202 7.38 8.55 19.67
CA GLY A 202 6.07 8.14 20.21
C GLY A 202 5.73 6.72 19.81
N MET A 203 4.53 6.55 19.25
CA MET A 203 3.89 5.24 18.97
C MET A 203 4.54 4.44 17.84
N THR A 204 5.58 4.94 17.18
CA THR A 204 6.21 4.25 16.04
C THR A 204 6.74 2.87 16.42
N LYS A 205 7.35 2.71 17.60
CA LYS A 205 7.89 1.42 18.05
C LYS A 205 6.79 0.47 18.49
N GLU A 206 5.76 0.98 19.14
CA GLU A 206 4.59 0.23 19.60
C GLU A 206 3.80 -0.32 18.41
N HIS A 207 3.55 0.51 17.39
CA HIS A 207 2.88 0.09 16.17
C HIS A 207 3.70 -0.93 15.37
N LEU A 208 5.02 -0.73 15.26
CA LEU A 208 5.90 -1.73 14.65
C LEU A 208 5.87 -3.04 15.45
N GLY A 209 5.95 -2.96 16.78
CA GLY A 209 5.88 -4.12 17.68
C GLY A 209 4.57 -4.89 17.53
N LEU A 210 3.45 -4.19 17.37
CA LEU A 210 2.14 -4.79 17.13
C LEU A 210 2.09 -5.52 15.77
N ALA A 211 2.56 -4.89 14.69
CA ALA A 211 2.62 -5.53 13.38
C ALA A 211 3.47 -6.82 13.41
N LEU A 212 4.62 -6.76 14.07
CA LEU A 212 5.51 -7.92 14.25
C LEU A 212 4.92 -9.00 15.16
N ALA A 213 4.15 -8.62 16.17
CA ALA A 213 3.46 -9.58 17.04
C ALA A 213 2.36 -10.34 16.30
N LEU A 214 1.69 -9.66 15.35
CA LEU A 214 0.65 -10.23 14.50
C LEU A 214 1.21 -10.89 13.22
N ASN A 215 2.54 -10.96 13.06
CA ASN A 215 3.22 -11.45 11.85
C ASN A 215 2.76 -10.78 10.55
N VAL A 216 2.37 -9.50 10.62
CA VAL A 216 1.99 -8.70 9.46
C VAL A 216 3.26 -8.08 8.86
N PRO A 217 3.59 -8.34 7.59
CA PRO A 217 4.73 -7.72 6.92
C PRO A 217 4.63 -6.19 6.88
N VAL A 218 5.75 -5.51 7.09
CA VAL A 218 5.81 -4.06 7.20
C VAL A 218 6.59 -3.48 6.03
N PHE A 219 6.13 -2.36 5.48
CA PHE A 219 6.93 -1.45 4.67
C PHE A 219 6.83 -0.03 5.25
N VAL A 220 7.85 0.79 5.02
CA VAL A 220 7.96 2.12 5.63
C VAL A 220 7.74 3.21 4.60
N VAL A 221 6.99 4.24 4.99
CA VAL A 221 6.81 5.46 4.21
C VAL A 221 7.28 6.65 5.03
N VAL A 222 8.36 7.28 4.59
CA VAL A 222 8.92 8.51 5.15
C VAL A 222 8.31 9.71 4.43
N THR A 223 7.52 10.50 5.13
CA THR A 223 6.79 11.65 4.56
C THR A 223 7.47 12.99 4.84
N LYS A 224 6.97 14.06 4.21
CA LYS A 224 7.41 15.46 4.42
C LYS A 224 8.88 15.68 4.05
N ILE A 225 9.38 14.98 3.03
CA ILE A 225 10.79 15.14 2.60
C ILE A 225 11.07 16.55 2.06
N ASP A 226 10.03 17.23 1.55
CA ASP A 226 10.07 18.61 1.06
C ASP A 226 10.46 19.65 2.13
N MET A 227 10.19 19.36 3.41
CA MET A 227 10.48 20.28 4.53
C MET A 227 11.67 19.80 5.38
N CYS A 228 12.36 18.73 4.99
CA CYS A 228 13.41 18.13 5.81
C CYS A 228 14.81 18.42 5.26
N PRO A 229 15.70 19.03 6.07
CA PRO A 229 17.11 19.14 5.72
C PRO A 229 17.72 17.76 5.43
N ALA A 230 18.50 17.67 4.35
CA ALA A 230 19.05 16.39 3.87
C ALA A 230 19.84 15.63 4.95
N ASN A 231 20.58 16.33 5.81
CA ASN A 231 21.32 15.72 6.92
C ASN A 231 20.39 15.01 7.92
N ILE A 232 19.26 15.63 8.28
CA ILE A 232 18.27 15.07 9.21
C ILE A 232 17.58 13.86 8.56
N LEU A 233 17.19 13.97 7.29
CA LEU A 233 16.59 12.86 6.55
C LEU A 233 17.52 11.65 6.53
N GLN A 234 18.80 11.84 6.25
CA GLN A 234 19.79 10.76 6.26
C GLN A 234 19.98 10.13 7.64
N GLU A 235 19.93 10.91 8.72
CA GLU A 235 19.94 10.38 10.09
C GLU A 235 18.69 9.53 10.38
N THR A 236 17.50 10.02 10.03
CA THR A 236 16.24 9.29 10.17
C THR A 236 16.27 7.96 9.40
N LEU A 237 16.75 7.96 8.17
CA LEU A 237 16.88 6.75 7.35
C LEU A 237 17.86 5.74 7.97
N LYS A 238 19.02 6.21 8.48
CA LYS A 238 19.99 5.35 9.18
C LYS A 238 19.38 4.72 10.43
N LEU A 239 18.61 5.48 11.21
CA LEU A 239 17.92 4.98 12.39
C LEU A 239 16.85 3.93 12.03
N LEU A 240 16.05 4.17 10.98
CA LEU A 240 15.06 3.21 10.49
C LEU A 240 15.72 1.92 10.02
N GLN A 241 16.79 2.01 9.23
CA GLN A 241 17.54 0.84 8.79
C GLN A 241 18.10 0.02 9.96
N ARG A 242 18.61 0.68 11.01
CA ARG A 242 19.06 -0.01 12.23
C ARG A 242 17.92 -0.69 12.97
N LEU A 243 16.78 -0.02 13.10
CA LEU A 243 15.60 -0.59 13.76
C LEU A 243 15.09 -1.83 13.03
N LEU A 244 14.97 -1.74 11.69
CA LEU A 244 14.47 -2.82 10.84
C LEU A 244 15.42 -4.01 10.75
N LYS A 245 16.74 -3.78 10.86
CA LYS A 245 17.76 -4.84 10.89
C LYS A 245 17.94 -5.47 12.27
N SER A 246 17.27 -4.96 13.31
CA SER A 246 17.44 -5.51 14.65
C SER A 246 16.91 -6.96 14.73
N PRO A 247 17.51 -7.84 15.56
CA PRO A 247 17.15 -9.26 15.61
C PRO A 247 15.67 -9.53 15.92
N ALA A 248 15.04 -8.65 16.71
CA ALA A 248 13.62 -8.72 17.03
C ALA A 248 12.70 -8.59 15.79
N VAL A 249 13.19 -7.88 14.76
CA VAL A 249 12.49 -7.59 13.52
C VAL A 249 12.91 -8.59 12.44
N ALA A 250 14.21 -8.85 12.30
CA ALA A 250 14.76 -9.76 11.29
C ALA A 250 14.40 -11.24 11.53
N GLY A 251 14.22 -11.66 12.78
CA GLY A 251 13.94 -13.06 13.14
C GLY A 251 12.49 -13.51 12.95
N ARG A 252 11.54 -12.60 12.63
CA ARG A 252 10.09 -12.88 12.64
C ARG A 252 9.42 -12.79 11.26
N SER A 253 10.12 -13.17 10.19
CA SER A 253 9.68 -13.21 8.78
C SER A 253 10.00 -12.00 7.90
N LEU A 254 10.76 -11.02 8.37
CA LEU A 254 11.35 -9.99 7.48
C LEU A 254 12.73 -10.44 7.00
N SER A 255 12.80 -11.63 6.39
CA SER A 255 14.08 -12.18 5.91
C SER A 255 14.62 -11.45 4.65
N TRP A 256 13.86 -10.52 4.08
CA TRP A 256 14.16 -9.86 2.81
C TRP A 256 13.71 -8.39 2.95
N MET A 257 14.68 -7.47 2.82
CA MET A 257 14.60 -6.00 2.87
C MET A 257 13.19 -5.38 3.02
N CYS A 258 12.85 -4.90 4.22
CA CYS A 258 11.69 -4.02 4.42
C CYS A 258 11.83 -2.76 3.54
N PRO A 259 10.95 -2.54 2.54
CA PRO A 259 11.05 -1.38 1.65
C PRO A 259 10.83 -0.07 2.39
N ILE A 260 11.59 0.97 2.01
CA ILE A 260 11.45 2.33 2.55
C ILE A 260 11.21 3.29 1.39
N PHE A 261 10.03 3.91 1.37
CA PHE A 261 9.66 4.95 0.40
C PHE A 261 9.85 6.32 1.03
N GLN A 262 10.41 7.26 0.29
CA GLN A 262 10.56 8.66 0.68
C GLN A 262 9.60 9.47 -0.16
N ILE A 263 8.62 10.14 0.42
CA ILE A 263 7.58 10.84 -0.34
C ILE A 263 7.30 12.24 0.20
N SER A 264 6.74 13.07 -0.67
CA SER A 264 6.07 14.31 -0.27
C SER A 264 4.63 14.33 -0.75
N ASN A 265 3.72 14.58 0.18
CA ASN A 265 2.30 14.80 -0.13
C ASN A 265 2.05 16.17 -0.77
N VAL A 266 3.01 17.10 -0.65
CA VAL A 266 2.87 18.48 -1.15
C VAL A 266 3.44 18.61 -2.55
N THR A 267 4.65 18.08 -2.79
CA THR A 267 5.29 18.16 -4.11
C THR A 267 4.92 16.99 -5.03
N GLY A 268 4.39 15.89 -4.47
CA GLY A 268 4.13 14.65 -5.21
C GLY A 268 5.38 13.80 -5.44
N GLU A 269 6.53 14.20 -4.93
CA GLU A 269 7.80 13.49 -5.10
C GLU A 269 7.68 12.02 -4.66
N ASN A 270 8.11 11.11 -5.55
CA ASN A 270 8.10 9.65 -5.40
C ASN A 270 6.73 9.01 -5.12
N MET A 271 5.62 9.75 -5.29
CA MET A 271 4.28 9.19 -5.07
C MET A 271 3.98 8.04 -6.05
N ASP A 272 4.46 8.14 -7.29
CA ASP A 272 4.24 7.11 -8.30
C ASP A 272 4.96 5.80 -7.98
N LEU A 273 6.14 5.88 -7.33
CA LEU A 273 6.86 4.69 -6.85
C LEU A 273 6.07 3.96 -5.76
N LEU A 274 5.43 4.72 -4.85
CA LEU A 274 4.57 4.14 -3.82
C LEU A 274 3.32 3.50 -4.44
N LYS A 275 2.65 4.17 -5.40
CA LYS A 275 1.50 3.61 -6.12
C LYS A 275 1.86 2.33 -6.87
N MET A 276 2.99 2.33 -7.57
CA MET A 276 3.51 1.15 -8.27
C MET A 276 3.74 0.00 -7.28
N PHE A 277 4.37 0.27 -6.14
CA PHE A 277 4.58 -0.74 -5.10
C PHE A 277 3.27 -1.27 -4.54
N LEU A 278 2.29 -0.40 -4.25
CA LEU A 278 0.97 -0.81 -3.78
C LEU A 278 0.26 -1.71 -4.80
N ASN A 279 0.35 -1.39 -6.09
CA ASN A 279 -0.18 -2.23 -7.16
C ASN A 279 0.49 -3.62 -7.24
N LEU A 280 1.73 -3.75 -6.77
CA LEU A 280 2.47 -5.02 -6.74
C LEU A 280 2.25 -5.85 -5.48
N LEU A 281 1.59 -5.32 -4.45
CA LEU A 281 1.32 -6.07 -3.21
C LEU A 281 0.33 -7.19 -3.50
N SER A 282 0.72 -8.45 -3.34
CA SER A 282 -0.22 -9.58 -3.48
C SER A 282 -0.96 -9.86 -2.18
N SER A 283 -2.24 -10.23 -2.24
CA SER A 283 -2.97 -10.68 -1.05
C SER A 283 -2.22 -11.84 -0.38
N ARG A 284 -2.23 -11.87 0.96
CA ARG A 284 -1.64 -12.98 1.73
C ARG A 284 -2.71 -13.95 2.20
N THR A 285 -3.97 -13.59 2.02
CA THR A 285 -5.12 -14.41 2.40
C THR A 285 -5.68 -15.05 1.14
N SER A 286 -5.47 -16.36 1.00
CA SER A 286 -6.10 -17.12 -0.08
C SER A 286 -7.54 -17.42 0.31
N TYR A 287 -8.49 -16.71 -0.27
CA TYR A 287 -9.89 -17.11 -0.21
C TYR A 287 -10.08 -18.30 -1.14
N ARG A 288 -10.59 -19.40 -0.60
CA ARG A 288 -10.98 -20.55 -1.42
C ARG A 288 -12.50 -20.63 -1.45
N ASP A 289 -13.05 -20.67 -2.65
CA ASP A 289 -14.50 -20.74 -2.87
C ASP A 289 -15.12 -22.04 -2.31
N ASP A 290 -14.29 -23.06 -2.05
CA ASP A 290 -14.69 -24.34 -1.47
C ASP A 290 -14.77 -24.32 0.07
N GLN A 291 -14.39 -23.22 0.72
CA GLN A 291 -14.44 -23.06 2.17
C GLN A 291 -15.67 -22.27 2.62
N PRO A 292 -16.19 -22.53 3.83
CA PRO A 292 -17.30 -21.77 4.38
C PRO A 292 -16.92 -20.28 4.50
N ALA A 293 -17.84 -19.41 4.11
CA ALA A 293 -17.65 -17.97 4.23
C ALA A 293 -17.42 -17.58 5.71
N GLU A 294 -16.29 -16.95 5.98
CA GLU A 294 -16.00 -16.36 7.29
C GLU A 294 -16.55 -14.93 7.33
N PHE A 295 -17.59 -14.72 8.15
CA PHE A 295 -18.18 -13.40 8.35
C PHE A 295 -17.58 -12.72 9.57
N GLN A 296 -16.90 -11.60 9.36
CA GLN A 296 -16.43 -10.76 10.45
C GLN A 296 -17.47 -9.67 10.75
N MET A 297 -18.22 -9.83 11.83
CA MET A 297 -19.16 -8.82 12.30
C MET A 297 -18.42 -7.80 13.18
N SER A 298 -18.12 -6.61 12.62
CA SER A 298 -17.68 -5.48 13.42
C SER A 298 -18.89 -4.81 14.07
N ALA A 299 -19.11 -5.03 15.36
CA ALA A 299 -20.10 -4.26 16.10
C ALA A 299 -19.64 -2.78 16.16
N PRO A 300 -20.52 -1.80 15.92
CA PRO A 300 -20.17 -0.41 16.15
C PRO A 300 -19.80 -0.24 17.62
N THR A 301 -18.60 0.29 17.89
CA THR A 301 -18.20 0.66 19.25
C THR A 301 -19.29 1.53 19.87
N PRO A 302 -19.76 1.25 21.10
CA PRO A 302 -20.73 2.11 21.76
C PRO A 302 -20.13 3.51 21.82
N SER A 303 -20.76 4.47 21.15
CA SER A 303 -20.50 5.89 21.39
C SER A 303 -20.69 6.12 22.88
N GLY A 304 -19.60 6.44 23.58
CA GLY A 304 -19.59 6.60 25.02
C GLY A 304 -20.75 7.49 25.47
N TYR A 305 -21.53 6.98 26.40
CA TYR A 305 -22.44 7.80 27.19
C TYR A 305 -21.64 8.96 27.79
N SER A 306 -22.10 10.18 27.52
CA SER A 306 -21.75 11.35 28.30
C SER A 306 -22.28 11.13 29.72
N ASP A 307 -21.39 10.86 30.67
CA ASP A 307 -21.71 11.00 32.08
C ASP A 307 -21.94 12.49 32.36
N GLN A 308 -23.20 12.83 32.64
CA GLN A 308 -23.57 13.96 33.51
C GLN A 308 -23.52 13.49 34.96
#